data_AF-A0A2N5KMQ3-F1
#
_entry.id   AF-A0A2N5KMQ3-F1
#
_cell.length_a   1.000
_cell.length_b   1.000
_cell.length_c   1.000
_cell.angle_alpha   90.00
_cell.angle_beta   90.00
_cell.angle_gamma   90.00
#
_symmetry.space_group_name_H-M   'P 1'
#
loop_
_entity.id
_entity.type
_entity.pdbx_description
1 polymer ?
#
loop_
_entity_poly.entity_id
_entity_poly.type
_entity_poly.pdbx_seq_one_letter_code
_entity_poly.pdbx_strand_id
1 'polypeptide(L)'
;MAKVFSPSSVTRGRHGGICAARGARPRALRNGKGLAIEDQGAGSRGSVFTIGHSNHLAEKLVGLLEGYGIEVLVDTRSRPYSRHAPHFNARVLEATLRRGGIGYLFLGRELGGRPEGEKFYDAEGRVDYALLERSGPFLDGISRLLGEIRAHTVAVLCSEENPAGCHRRLLVGRALGERGVVVRHIRGDGSVQTEGEESGVQPVLFAEAEVSPRKSIRSVSRRRPRPSSSER
;
A
#
# COMPACT_ATOMS: atom_id res chain seq x y z
N MET A 1 25.74 62.22 56.74
CA MET A 1 24.62 61.47 56.12
C MET A 1 24.66 60.03 56.58
N ALA A 2 23.48 59.44 56.77
CA ALA A 2 23.18 58.37 57.72
C ALA A 2 23.61 56.94 57.31
N LYS A 3 23.77 56.09 58.34
CA LYS A 3 23.64 54.62 58.32
C LYS A 3 22.38 54.18 57.58
N VAL A 4 22.40 53.09 56.80
CA VAL A 4 21.34 52.05 56.84
C VAL A 4 21.89 50.68 56.43
N PHE A 5 21.42 49.70 57.19
CA PHE A 5 21.61 48.25 57.22
C PHE A 5 20.42 47.60 56.47
N SER A 6 20.62 46.57 55.64
CA SER A 6 19.61 45.49 55.51
C SER A 6 20.12 44.28 54.70
N PRO A 7 19.94 43.04 55.20
CA PRO A 7 19.99 41.82 54.42
C PRO A 7 18.60 41.47 53.86
N SER A 8 18.53 40.75 52.75
CA SER A 8 17.25 40.21 52.26
C SER A 8 17.44 38.81 51.68
N SER A 9 16.91 37.86 52.43
CA SER A 9 16.62 36.48 52.11
C SER A 9 15.66 36.36 50.92
N VAL A 10 15.97 35.49 49.95
CA VAL A 10 14.95 34.82 49.13
C VAL A 10 15.35 33.37 48.87
N THR A 11 14.55 32.49 49.47
CA THR A 11 14.38 31.07 49.18
C THR A 11 13.96 30.82 47.73
N ARG A 12 14.66 29.90 47.04
CA ARG A 12 14.13 29.08 45.93
C ARG A 12 14.83 27.72 46.07
N GLY A 13 14.18 26.57 46.13
CA GLY A 13 12.91 26.19 45.53
C GLY A 13 13.19 24.85 44.88
N ARG A 14 12.88 23.76 45.59
CA ARG A 14 12.86 22.39 45.04
C ARG A 14 12.01 22.40 43.78
N HIS A 15 12.58 22.14 42.61
CA HIS A 15 11.81 21.69 41.45
C HIS A 15 12.29 20.30 41.08
N GLY A 16 11.39 19.36 41.29
CA GLY A 16 11.60 17.94 41.04
C GLY A 16 11.86 17.66 39.57
N GLY A 17 12.80 16.76 39.34
CA GLY A 17 12.92 16.08 38.07
C GLY A 17 11.64 15.31 37.79
N ILE A 18 10.90 15.77 36.79
CA ILE A 18 9.81 15.02 36.19
C ILE A 18 10.49 13.90 35.39
N CYS A 19 10.53 12.71 35.97
CA CYS A 19 10.80 11.48 35.24
C CYS A 19 9.72 11.34 34.16
N ALA A 20 10.12 11.45 32.89
CA ALA A 20 9.25 11.15 31.77
C ALA A 20 8.84 9.67 31.84
N ALA A 21 7.59 9.44 32.23
CA ALA A 21 6.96 8.13 32.16
C ALA A 21 6.95 7.66 30.70
N ARG A 22 7.59 6.52 30.45
CA ARG A 22 7.46 5.76 29.20
C ARG A 22 6.02 5.26 29.15
N GLY A 23 5.17 6.00 28.44
CA GLY A 23 3.79 5.60 28.16
C GLY A 23 3.79 4.31 27.34
N ALA A 24 3.55 3.18 28.02
CA ALA A 24 3.09 1.97 27.38
C ALA A 24 1.81 2.30 26.60
N ARG A 25 1.83 2.11 25.28
CA ARG A 25 0.67 2.35 24.43
C ARG A 25 -0.46 1.39 24.84
N PRO A 26 -1.71 1.87 24.98
CA PRO A 26 -2.80 1.01 25.41
C PRO A 26 -3.07 -0.03 24.31
N ARG A 27 -3.04 -1.30 24.70
CA ARG A 27 -3.47 -2.44 23.90
C ARG A 27 -4.99 -2.28 23.74
N ALA A 28 -5.42 -1.86 22.56
CA ALA A 28 -6.85 -1.72 22.26
C ALA A 28 -7.55 -3.06 22.48
N LEU A 29 -8.48 -3.09 23.44
CA LEU A 29 -9.37 -4.23 23.63
C LEU A 29 -10.29 -4.33 22.41
N ARG A 30 -10.15 -5.42 21.66
CA ARG A 30 -11.01 -5.79 20.54
C ARG A 30 -12.36 -6.24 21.11
N ASN A 31 -13.42 -5.44 20.90
CA ASN A 31 -14.80 -5.89 21.00
C ASN A 31 -15.32 -6.24 19.59
N GLY A 32 -16.02 -7.38 19.48
CA GLY A 32 -16.34 -8.12 18.24
C GLY A 32 -17.09 -7.34 17.16
N LYS A 33 -17.06 -7.74 15.88
CA LYS A 33 -17.23 -9.09 15.34
C LYS A 33 -16.17 -9.35 14.25
N GLY A 34 -15.16 -10.15 14.57
CA GLY A 34 -14.20 -10.60 13.57
C GLY A 34 -14.77 -11.79 12.80
N LEU A 35 -14.90 -11.67 11.49
CA LEU A 35 -15.07 -12.83 10.62
C LEU A 35 -13.79 -13.67 10.79
N ALA A 36 -13.93 -14.82 11.45
CA ALA A 36 -12.81 -15.72 11.73
C ALA A 36 -12.24 -16.21 10.39
N ILE A 37 -11.05 -15.74 10.04
CA ILE A 37 -10.27 -16.32 8.94
C ILE A 37 -9.52 -17.49 9.58
N GLU A 38 -9.93 -18.71 9.23
CA GLU A 38 -9.30 -19.94 9.72
C GLU A 38 -7.86 -20.02 9.19
N ASP A 39 -6.90 -19.91 10.11
CA ASP A 39 -5.47 -20.07 9.90
C ASP A 39 -5.12 -21.56 9.97
N GLN A 40 -4.96 -22.21 8.81
CA GLN A 40 -4.44 -23.58 8.72
C GLN A 40 -2.92 -23.49 8.50
N GLY A 41 -2.15 -23.76 9.55
CA GLY A 41 -0.72 -23.47 9.65
C GLY A 41 0.22 -24.37 8.84
N ALA A 42 1.35 -23.77 8.43
CA ALA A 42 2.71 -24.37 8.37
C ALA A 42 3.69 -23.31 7.82
N GLY A 43 4.45 -22.66 8.72
CA GLY A 43 5.25 -21.45 8.45
C GLY A 43 4.36 -20.22 8.32
N SER A 44 4.72 -19.07 8.88
CA SER A 44 3.87 -17.86 8.83
C SER A 44 3.69 -17.36 7.38
N ARG A 45 2.79 -17.99 6.64
CA ARG A 45 2.27 -17.55 5.35
C ARG A 45 1.42 -16.33 5.64
N GLY A 46 2.08 -15.18 5.77
CA GLY A 46 1.40 -13.91 6.01
C GLY A 46 0.31 -13.71 4.96
N SER A 47 -0.77 -13.03 5.33
CA SER A 47 -1.81 -12.66 4.39
C SER A 47 -1.85 -11.17 4.19
N VAL A 48 -2.15 -10.75 2.96
CA VAL A 48 -2.28 -9.35 2.60
C VAL A 48 -3.63 -9.12 1.94
N PHE A 49 -4.26 -8.00 2.27
CA PHE A 49 -5.43 -7.53 1.56
C PHE A 49 -5.00 -6.64 0.39
N THR A 50 -5.82 -6.55 -0.65
CA THR A 50 -5.67 -5.54 -1.68
C THR A 50 -6.99 -4.83 -1.90
N ILE A 51 -6.95 -3.57 -2.30
CA ILE A 51 -8.13 -2.76 -2.53
C ILE A 51 -7.90 -1.76 -3.66
N GLY A 52 -8.97 -1.44 -4.38
CA GLY A 52 -8.96 -0.47 -5.47
C GLY A 52 -9.86 0.69 -5.11
N HIS A 53 -9.34 1.92 -5.19
CA HIS A 53 -10.18 3.06 -4.83
C HIS A 53 -11.21 3.41 -5.91
N SER A 54 -10.91 3.16 -7.20
CA SER A 54 -11.82 3.47 -8.31
C SER A 54 -12.40 4.89 -8.17
N ASN A 55 -13.71 5.04 -8.37
CA ASN A 55 -14.49 6.24 -8.07
C ASN A 55 -15.24 6.15 -6.72
N HIS A 56 -14.78 5.33 -5.77
CA HIS A 56 -15.42 5.27 -4.46
C HIS A 56 -15.27 6.59 -3.70
N LEU A 57 -16.20 6.83 -2.77
CA LEU A 57 -16.05 7.87 -1.77
C LEU A 57 -14.95 7.47 -0.77
N ALA A 58 -14.24 8.45 -0.22
CA ALA A 58 -13.16 8.19 0.72
C ALA A 58 -13.67 7.47 1.97
N GLU A 59 -14.87 7.84 2.43
CA GLU A 59 -15.56 7.27 3.59
C GLU A 59 -15.88 5.79 3.36
N LYS A 60 -16.30 5.44 2.14
CA LYS A 60 -16.55 4.04 1.77
C LYS A 60 -15.26 3.22 1.81
N LEU A 61 -14.15 3.78 1.30
CA LEU A 61 -12.84 3.12 1.40
C LEU A 61 -12.45 2.88 2.85
N VAL A 62 -12.56 3.91 3.70
CA VAL A 62 -12.23 3.81 5.14
C VAL A 62 -13.09 2.76 5.82
N GLY A 63 -14.41 2.77 5.60
CA GLY A 63 -15.31 1.78 6.21
C GLY A 63 -15.00 0.34 5.80
N LEU A 64 -14.57 0.12 4.55
CA LEU A 64 -14.10 -1.20 4.11
C LEU A 64 -12.80 -1.60 4.82
N LEU A 65 -11.84 -0.68 4.96
CA LEU A 65 -10.59 -0.95 5.66
C LEU A 65 -10.81 -1.25 7.14
N GLU A 66 -11.69 -0.49 7.80
CA GLU A 66 -12.07 -0.72 9.20
C GLU A 66 -12.80 -2.06 9.38
N GLY A 67 -13.72 -2.40 8.45
CA GLY A 67 -14.45 -3.67 8.49
C GLY A 67 -13.57 -4.92 8.41
N TYR A 68 -12.42 -4.81 7.73
CA TYR A 68 -11.41 -5.86 7.67
C TYR A 68 -10.26 -5.71 8.69
N GLY A 69 -10.35 -4.72 9.58
CA GLY A 69 -9.35 -4.49 10.62
C GLY A 69 -7.97 -4.11 10.07
N ILE A 70 -7.92 -3.42 8.93
CA ILE A 70 -6.67 -2.98 8.32
C ILE A 70 -5.99 -1.93 9.19
N GLU A 71 -4.72 -2.17 9.52
CA GLU A 71 -3.90 -1.28 10.34
C GLU A 71 -3.01 -0.37 9.48
N VAL A 72 -2.55 -0.86 8.33
CA VAL A 72 -1.68 -0.11 7.41
C VAL A 72 -2.17 -0.23 5.98
N LEU A 73 -2.38 0.91 5.33
CA LEU A 73 -2.64 1.00 3.89
C LEU A 73 -1.35 1.33 3.14
N VAL A 74 -0.91 0.42 2.27
CA VAL A 74 0.25 0.57 1.41
C VAL A 74 -0.17 1.05 0.03
N ASP A 75 0.22 2.26 -0.33
CA ASP A 75 -0.09 2.86 -1.62
C ASP A 75 0.97 2.53 -2.66
N THR A 76 0.57 1.73 -3.67
CA THR A 76 1.44 1.31 -4.78
C THR A 76 1.20 2.11 -6.05
N ARG A 77 0.42 3.20 -6.00
CA ARG A 77 0.18 4.04 -7.19
C ARG A 77 1.45 4.83 -7.51
N SER A 78 2.01 4.68 -8.71
CA SER A 78 3.21 5.45 -9.11
C SER A 78 3.02 6.96 -9.02
N ARG A 79 1.78 7.44 -9.23
CA ARG A 79 1.42 8.85 -9.10
C ARG A 79 0.12 8.97 -8.29
N PRO A 80 0.18 9.12 -6.96
CA PRO A 80 -1.01 9.23 -6.10
C PRO A 80 -1.58 10.66 -6.11
N TYR A 81 -1.77 11.21 -7.32
CA TYR A 81 -2.34 12.53 -7.55
C TYR A 81 -3.29 12.46 -8.74
N SER A 82 -4.53 12.91 -8.52
CA SER A 82 -5.57 12.99 -9.53
C SER A 82 -6.40 14.26 -9.35
N ARG A 83 -6.70 14.94 -10.46
CA ARG A 83 -7.66 16.04 -10.48
C ARG A 83 -9.11 15.56 -10.40
N HIS A 84 -9.38 14.34 -10.87
CA HIS A 84 -10.73 13.76 -10.92
C HIS A 84 -11.13 13.10 -9.59
N ALA A 85 -10.14 12.66 -8.80
CA ALA A 85 -10.36 12.05 -7.49
C ALA A 85 -9.45 12.67 -6.43
N PRO A 86 -9.64 13.97 -6.10
CA PRO A 86 -8.75 14.71 -5.21
C PRO A 86 -8.73 14.17 -3.78
N HIS A 87 -9.80 13.50 -3.35
CA HIS A 87 -9.92 12.81 -2.06
C HIS A 87 -8.95 11.63 -1.90
N PHE A 88 -8.46 11.05 -3.01
CA PHE A 88 -7.44 10.01 -2.99
C PHE A 88 -6.02 10.53 -3.26
N ASN A 89 -5.82 11.85 -3.26
CA ASN A 89 -4.46 12.41 -3.28
C ASN A 89 -3.73 12.02 -1.99
N ALA A 90 -2.47 11.61 -2.09
CA ALA A 90 -1.71 11.04 -0.97
C ALA A 90 -1.88 11.79 0.36
N ARG A 91 -1.70 13.13 0.36
CA ARG A 91 -1.84 13.96 1.57
C ARG A 91 -3.26 13.95 2.17
N VAL A 92 -4.29 13.99 1.32
CA VAL A 92 -5.70 14.01 1.76
C VAL A 92 -6.09 12.64 2.28
N LEU A 93 -5.66 11.58 1.60
CA LEU A 93 -5.89 10.20 1.98
C LEU A 93 -5.20 9.88 3.32
N GLU A 94 -3.93 10.24 3.48
CA GLU A 94 -3.18 10.07 4.73
C GLU A 94 -3.88 10.76 5.91
N ALA A 95 -4.30 12.02 5.74
CA ALA A 95 -5.02 12.74 6.78
C ALA A 95 -6.36 12.07 7.14
N THR A 96 -7.05 11.49 6.15
CA THR A 96 -8.32 10.79 6.34
C THR A 96 -8.12 9.47 7.07
N LEU A 97 -7.15 8.66 6.68
CA LEU A 97 -6.80 7.38 7.31
C LEU A 97 -6.33 7.57 8.75
N ARG A 98 -5.53 8.62 9.01
CA ARG A 98 -5.05 8.92 10.36
C ARG A 98 -6.19 9.19 11.34
N ARG A 99 -7.33 9.76 10.89
CA ARG A 99 -8.51 9.94 11.74
C ARG A 99 -9.17 8.61 12.13
N GLY A 100 -9.10 7.60 11.26
CA GLY A 100 -9.55 6.23 11.53
C GLY A 100 -8.49 5.35 12.21
N GLY A 101 -7.33 5.90 12.58
CA GLY A 101 -6.25 5.13 13.22
C GLY A 101 -5.47 4.22 12.26
N ILE A 102 -5.63 4.38 10.94
CA ILE A 102 -4.96 3.57 9.92
C ILE A 102 -3.67 4.27 9.47
N GLY A 103 -2.57 3.54 9.50
CA GLY A 103 -1.28 3.99 8.98
C GLY A 103 -1.27 4.08 7.44
N TYR A 104 -0.53 5.04 6.90
CA TYR A 104 -0.35 5.20 5.46
C TYR A 104 1.13 5.03 5.10
N LEU A 105 1.43 4.13 4.17
CA LEU A 105 2.78 3.90 3.67
C LEU A 105 2.79 4.02 2.15
N PHE A 106 3.60 4.93 1.60
CA PHE A 106 3.74 5.08 0.17
C PHE A 106 4.93 4.25 -0.35
N LEU A 107 4.65 3.27 -1.22
CA LEU A 107 5.63 2.45 -1.94
C LEU A 107 5.44 2.50 -3.46
N GLY A 108 4.80 3.56 -3.97
CA GLY A 108 4.52 3.70 -5.40
C GLY A 108 5.76 3.92 -6.27
N ARG A 109 6.91 4.30 -5.68
CA ARG A 109 8.18 4.43 -6.42
C ARG A 109 8.79 3.07 -6.71
N GLU A 110 8.69 2.16 -5.76
CA GLU A 110 9.30 0.84 -5.79
C GLU A 110 8.36 -0.20 -6.42
N LEU A 111 7.08 -0.18 -6.04
CA LEU A 111 6.08 -1.19 -6.41
C LEU A 111 5.04 -0.70 -7.42
N GLY A 112 5.25 0.50 -7.96
CA GLY A 112 4.31 1.12 -8.88
C GLY A 112 4.30 0.50 -10.27
N GLY A 113 3.11 0.36 -10.85
CA GLY A 113 2.92 -0.17 -12.20
C GLY A 113 3.44 0.72 -13.34
N ARG A 114 4.04 1.88 -13.05
CA ARG A 114 4.67 2.80 -14.01
C ARG A 114 6.07 3.18 -13.53
N PRO A 115 7.09 2.34 -13.80
CA PRO A 115 8.45 2.61 -13.39
C PRO A 115 9.06 3.78 -14.19
N GLU A 116 10.09 4.39 -13.60
CA GLU A 116 10.92 5.40 -14.25
C GLU A 116 11.98 4.72 -15.15
N GLY A 117 12.16 5.23 -16.36
CA GLY A 117 13.14 4.73 -17.33
C GLY A 117 12.52 3.94 -18.49
N GLU A 118 12.98 4.24 -19.70
CA GLU A 118 12.44 3.67 -20.94
C GLU A 118 12.73 2.17 -21.08
N LYS A 119 13.78 1.67 -20.42
CA LYS A 119 14.18 0.25 -20.43
C LYS A 119 13.09 -0.73 -19.96
N PHE A 120 12.11 -0.25 -19.19
CA PHE A 120 11.01 -1.08 -18.71
C PHE A 120 9.80 -1.08 -19.65
N TYR A 121 9.86 -0.36 -20.77
CA TYR A 121 8.77 -0.24 -21.72
C TYR A 121 9.13 -0.93 -23.03
N ASP A 122 8.16 -1.64 -23.62
CA ASP A 122 8.26 -2.13 -24.99
C ASP A 122 7.98 -1.02 -26.02
N ALA A 123 8.14 -1.36 -27.31
CA ALA A 123 7.87 -0.45 -28.42
C ALA A 123 6.40 0.05 -28.44
N GLU A 124 5.48 -0.71 -27.85
CA GLU A 124 4.06 -0.39 -27.74
C GLU A 124 3.72 0.45 -26.50
N GLY A 125 4.71 0.75 -25.64
CA GLY A 125 4.56 1.53 -24.41
C GLY A 125 3.90 0.76 -23.25
N ARG A 126 3.97 -0.57 -23.27
CA ARG A 126 3.56 -1.46 -22.16
C ARG A 126 4.75 -1.71 -21.26
N VAL A 127 4.50 -1.81 -19.96
CA VAL A 127 5.54 -2.12 -18.98
C VAL A 127 5.81 -3.61 -19.00
N ASP A 128 7.08 -3.99 -19.13
CA ASP A 128 7.54 -5.36 -18.93
C ASP A 128 7.69 -5.63 -17.43
N TYR A 129 6.70 -6.35 -16.87
CA TYR A 129 6.70 -6.67 -15.45
C TYR A 129 7.79 -7.67 -15.08
N ALA A 130 8.18 -8.57 -15.99
CA ALA A 130 9.24 -9.52 -15.70
C ALA A 130 10.59 -8.82 -15.50
N LEU A 131 10.87 -7.76 -16.26
CA LEU A 131 12.07 -6.95 -16.06
C LEU A 131 11.99 -6.11 -14.77
N LEU A 132 10.81 -5.55 -14.47
CA LEU A 132 10.60 -4.74 -13.27
C LEU A 132 10.74 -5.56 -11.98
N GLU A 133 10.21 -6.79 -11.96
CA GLU A 133 10.30 -7.74 -10.83
C GLU A 133 11.75 -8.04 -10.42
N ARG A 134 12.68 -7.99 -11.38
CA ARG A 134 14.11 -8.24 -11.15
C ARG A 134 14.89 -6.99 -10.75
N SER A 135 14.26 -5.82 -10.72
CA SER A 135 14.95 -4.58 -10.37
C SER A 135 15.20 -4.48 -8.86
N GLY A 136 16.36 -3.95 -8.48
CA GLY A 136 16.71 -3.70 -7.07
C GLY A 136 15.64 -2.93 -6.29
N PRO A 137 15.16 -1.77 -6.80
CA PRO A 137 14.11 -1.01 -6.13
C PRO A 137 12.83 -1.81 -5.88
N PHE A 138 12.42 -2.67 -6.83
CA PHE A 138 11.24 -3.51 -6.65
C PHE A 138 11.45 -4.56 -5.56
N LEU A 139 12.60 -5.23 -5.54
CA LEU A 139 12.95 -6.23 -4.53
C LEU A 139 13.00 -5.61 -3.12
N ASP A 140 13.57 -4.41 -3.00
CA ASP A 140 13.59 -3.64 -1.75
C ASP A 140 12.16 -3.27 -1.30
N GLY A 141 11.32 -2.82 -2.23
CA GLY A 141 9.91 -2.54 -1.97
C GLY A 141 9.13 -3.76 -1.47
N ILE A 142 9.34 -4.93 -2.08
CA ILE A 142 8.72 -6.19 -1.65
C ILE A 142 9.22 -6.60 -0.27
N SER A 143 10.53 -6.50 -0.01
CA SER A 143 11.11 -6.81 1.31
C SER A 143 10.49 -5.95 2.41
N ARG A 144 10.32 -4.65 2.13
CA ARG A 144 9.68 -3.69 3.04
C ARG A 144 8.21 -4.02 3.27
N LEU A 145 7.46 -4.34 2.22
CA LEU A 145 6.06 -4.76 2.31
C LEU A 145 5.90 -6.06 3.12
N LEU A 146 6.79 -7.04 2.94
CA LEU A 146 6.80 -8.26 3.75
C LEU A 146 7.09 -7.99 5.23
N GLY A 147 7.92 -6.98 5.53
CA GLY A 147 8.12 -6.48 6.89
C GLY A 147 6.82 -6.00 7.52
N GLU A 148 6.06 -5.18 6.80
CA GLU A 148 4.76 -4.69 7.26
C GLU A 148 3.73 -5.81 7.43
N ILE A 149 3.66 -6.75 6.48
CA ILE A 149 2.72 -7.90 6.55
C ILE A 149 2.98 -8.77 7.77
N ARG A 150 4.24 -8.87 8.25
CA ARG A 150 4.57 -9.62 9.47
C ARG A 150 4.18 -8.89 10.75
N ALA A 151 4.10 -7.57 10.72
CA ALA A 151 3.87 -6.73 11.89
C ALA A 151 2.41 -6.27 12.04
N HIS A 152 1.70 -6.11 10.93
CA HIS A 152 0.40 -5.43 10.86
C HIS A 152 -0.56 -6.14 9.90
N THR A 153 -1.86 -5.85 10.05
CA THR A 153 -2.87 -6.19 9.04
C THR A 153 -2.79 -5.19 7.89
N VAL A 154 -2.24 -5.61 6.74
CA VAL A 154 -1.91 -4.71 5.62
C VAL A 154 -2.91 -4.82 4.46
N ALA A 155 -3.28 -3.67 3.89
CA ALA A 155 -3.95 -3.59 2.59
C ALA A 155 -3.10 -2.85 1.55
N VAL A 156 -3.01 -3.38 0.33
CA VAL A 156 -2.33 -2.76 -0.82
C VAL A 156 -3.33 -2.02 -1.70
N LEU A 157 -3.10 -0.74 -1.94
CA LEU A 157 -3.97 0.16 -2.71
C LEU A 157 -3.52 0.29 -4.17
N CYS A 158 -4.48 0.17 -5.09
CA CYS A 158 -4.39 0.48 -6.53
C CYS A 158 -5.48 1.49 -6.94
N SER A 159 -5.42 2.00 -8.18
CA SER A 159 -6.46 2.90 -8.70
C SER A 159 -7.66 2.15 -9.28
N GLU A 160 -7.45 0.97 -9.83
CA GLU A 160 -8.45 0.15 -10.49
C GLU A 160 -9.26 -0.67 -9.47
N GLU A 161 -10.58 -0.77 -9.67
CA GLU A 161 -11.46 -1.64 -8.88
C GLU A 161 -11.12 -3.12 -9.13
N ASN A 162 -11.12 -3.51 -10.41
CA ASN A 162 -10.95 -4.90 -10.84
C ASN A 162 -9.47 -5.32 -10.77
N PRO A 163 -9.13 -6.37 -9.98
CA PRO A 163 -7.76 -6.85 -9.87
C PRO A 163 -7.25 -7.56 -11.13
N ALA A 164 -8.09 -8.13 -12.00
CA ALA A 164 -7.68 -9.02 -13.09
C ALA A 164 -6.65 -8.40 -14.05
N GLY A 165 -6.70 -7.08 -14.25
CA GLY A 165 -5.77 -6.33 -15.12
C GLY A 165 -4.91 -5.27 -14.41
N CYS A 166 -5.02 -5.08 -13.09
CA CYS A 166 -4.24 -4.07 -12.37
C CYS A 166 -2.89 -4.64 -11.89
N HIS A 167 -1.88 -3.76 -11.80
CA HIS A 167 -0.53 -4.12 -11.35
C HIS A 167 -0.52 -4.70 -9.93
N ARG A 168 -1.50 -4.35 -9.09
CA ARG A 168 -1.63 -4.92 -7.73
C ARG A 168 -1.74 -6.43 -7.72
N ARG A 169 -2.32 -7.05 -8.76
CA ARG A 169 -2.38 -8.51 -8.92
C ARG A 169 -1.24 -9.00 -9.79
N LEU A 170 -1.10 -8.43 -10.99
CA LEU A 170 -0.17 -8.92 -12.01
C LEU A 170 1.31 -8.81 -11.61
N LEU A 171 1.66 -7.83 -10.78
CA LEU A 171 3.02 -7.55 -10.35
C LEU A 171 3.19 -7.81 -8.84
N VAL A 172 2.47 -7.06 -8.00
CA VAL A 172 2.66 -7.13 -6.55
C VAL A 172 2.09 -8.42 -5.97
N GLY A 173 0.83 -8.75 -6.31
CA GLY A 173 0.15 -9.95 -5.82
C GLY A 173 0.88 -11.22 -6.21
N ARG A 174 1.29 -11.33 -7.48
CA ARG A 174 2.12 -12.44 -7.95
C ARG A 174 3.44 -12.57 -7.18
N ALA A 175 4.20 -11.47 -7.03
CA ALA A 175 5.47 -11.50 -6.29
C ALA A 175 5.30 -11.92 -4.83
N LEU A 176 4.17 -11.57 -4.21
CA LEU A 176 3.82 -12.00 -2.86
C LEU A 176 3.40 -13.48 -2.82
N GLY A 177 2.58 -13.93 -3.79
CA GLY A 177 2.16 -15.32 -3.92
C GLY A 177 3.33 -16.29 -4.15
N GLU A 178 4.30 -15.92 -4.98
CA GLU A 178 5.55 -16.68 -5.19
C GLU A 178 6.39 -16.83 -3.90
N ARG A 179 6.14 -15.96 -2.90
CA ARG A 179 6.78 -15.99 -1.57
C ARG A 179 5.88 -16.61 -0.49
N GLY A 180 4.77 -17.22 -0.89
CA GLY A 180 3.84 -17.92 -0.01
C GLY A 180 2.89 -17.01 0.77
N VAL A 181 2.75 -15.74 0.39
CA VAL A 181 1.79 -14.82 1.00
C VAL A 181 0.42 -15.00 0.35
N VAL A 182 -0.62 -15.12 1.19
CA VAL A 182 -2.01 -15.25 0.69
C VAL A 182 -2.56 -13.87 0.36
N VAL A 183 -2.90 -13.64 -0.91
CA VAL A 183 -3.45 -12.37 -1.41
C VAL A 183 -4.98 -12.44 -1.44
N ARG A 184 -5.63 -11.49 -0.76
CA ARG A 184 -7.09 -11.35 -0.67
C ARG A 184 -7.55 -10.02 -1.24
N HIS A 185 -8.36 -10.01 -2.28
CA HIS A 185 -8.82 -8.79 -2.96
C HIS A 185 -10.16 -8.33 -2.39
N ILE A 186 -10.18 -7.22 -1.68
CA ILE A 186 -11.41 -6.54 -1.23
C ILE A 186 -12.01 -5.83 -2.44
N ARG A 187 -13.25 -6.18 -2.78
CA ARG A 187 -14.03 -5.56 -3.87
C ARG A 187 -14.84 -4.37 -3.37
N GLY A 188 -15.33 -3.57 -4.31
CA GLY A 188 -16.09 -2.36 -4.00
C GLY A 188 -17.43 -2.60 -3.30
N ASP A 189 -17.96 -3.82 -3.35
CA ASP A 189 -19.17 -4.26 -2.63
C ASP A 189 -18.87 -4.78 -1.22
N GLY A 190 -17.58 -4.89 -0.86
CA GLY A 190 -17.12 -5.43 0.41
C GLY A 190 -16.88 -6.95 0.39
N SER A 191 -17.11 -7.64 -0.73
CA SER A 191 -16.73 -9.05 -0.87
C SER A 191 -15.22 -9.21 -0.96
N VAL A 192 -14.72 -10.39 -0.59
CA VAL A 192 -13.30 -10.76 -0.73
C VAL A 192 -13.16 -11.85 -1.77
N GLN A 193 -12.28 -11.62 -2.73
CA GLN A 193 -11.90 -12.61 -3.74
C GLN A 193 -10.48 -13.12 -3.45
N THR A 194 -10.31 -14.44 -3.33
CA THR A 194 -9.01 -15.06 -3.10
C THR A 194 -8.34 -15.45 -4.42
N GLU A 195 -7.01 -15.38 -4.46
CA GLU A 195 -6.25 -15.94 -5.59
C GLU A 195 -6.24 -17.47 -5.48
N GLY A 196 -7.27 -18.12 -6.02
CA GLY A 196 -7.42 -19.58 -6.01
C GLY A 196 -8.82 -20.08 -6.38
N GLU A 197 -9.87 -19.30 -6.11
CA GLU A 197 -11.26 -19.73 -6.38
C GLU A 197 -11.72 -19.49 -7.83
N GLU A 198 -11.00 -18.67 -8.61
CA GLU A 198 -11.25 -18.48 -10.05
C GLU A 198 -10.28 -19.28 -10.94
N SER A 199 -9.70 -20.36 -10.44
CA SER A 199 -8.97 -21.30 -11.28
C SER A 199 -9.78 -22.57 -11.49
N GLY A 200 -10.86 -22.44 -12.27
CA GLY A 200 -11.31 -23.51 -13.17
C GLY A 200 -10.26 -23.78 -14.26
N VAL A 201 -8.97 -23.83 -13.90
CA VAL A 201 -7.90 -24.27 -14.76
C VAL A 201 -7.89 -25.79 -14.64
N GLN A 202 -8.74 -26.41 -15.46
CA GLN A 202 -8.46 -27.75 -15.94
C GLN A 202 -6.99 -27.75 -16.40
N PRO A 203 -6.11 -28.61 -15.86
CA PRO A 203 -4.75 -28.72 -16.37
C PRO A 203 -4.86 -29.14 -17.83
N VAL A 204 -4.52 -28.23 -18.74
CA VAL A 204 -4.46 -28.53 -20.17
C VAL A 204 -3.38 -29.58 -20.36
N LEU A 205 -3.84 -30.79 -20.72
CA LEU A 205 -3.05 -31.99 -20.97
C LEU A 205 -2.19 -31.89 -22.25
N PHE A 206 -1.99 -30.69 -22.79
CA PHE A 206 -1.21 -30.44 -23.99
C PHE A 206 -0.23 -29.31 -23.72
N ALA A 207 1.04 -29.71 -23.64
CA ALA A 207 2.18 -28.82 -23.60
C ALA A 207 2.28 -28.06 -24.92
N GLU A 208 2.03 -26.75 -24.85
CA GLU A 208 2.81 -25.68 -25.47
C GLU A 208 2.21 -24.37 -24.95
N ALA A 209 2.48 -24.09 -23.67
CA ALA A 209 2.12 -22.83 -23.07
C ALA A 209 3.06 -21.75 -23.62
N GLU A 210 2.63 -21.09 -24.70
CA GLU A 210 3.07 -19.73 -24.94
C GLU A 210 2.74 -18.91 -23.68
N VAL A 211 3.77 -18.65 -22.88
CA VAL A 211 3.67 -17.79 -21.70
C VAL A 211 3.31 -16.41 -22.21
N SER A 212 2.01 -16.10 -22.15
CA SER A 212 1.46 -14.79 -22.51
C SER A 212 2.37 -13.67 -21.98
N PRO A 213 2.70 -12.66 -22.81
CA PRO A 213 3.65 -11.64 -22.41
C PRO A 213 3.21 -10.98 -21.10
N ARG A 214 4.05 -11.08 -20.06
CA ARG A 214 3.85 -10.47 -18.73
C ARG A 214 3.95 -8.95 -18.81
N LYS A 215 2.94 -8.34 -19.40
CA LYS A 215 2.94 -6.92 -19.75
C LYS A 215 1.76 -6.20 -19.14
N SER A 216 1.94 -4.93 -18.84
CA SER A 216 0.82 -4.06 -18.49
C SER A 216 -0.17 -3.95 -19.65
N ILE A 217 -1.41 -3.56 -19.34
CA ILE A 217 -2.28 -2.96 -20.36
C ILE A 217 -1.58 -1.74 -20.97
N ARG A 218 -1.86 -1.45 -22.25
CA ARG A 218 -1.24 -0.32 -22.96
C ARG A 218 -1.57 0.97 -22.23
N SER A 219 -0.55 1.75 -21.91
CA SER A 219 -0.73 3.02 -21.21
C SER A 219 -1.32 4.07 -22.15
N VAL A 220 -2.58 4.45 -21.92
CA VAL A 220 -3.34 5.40 -22.78
C VAL A 220 -2.81 6.84 -22.71
N SER A 221 -1.96 7.17 -21.72
CA SER A 221 -1.57 8.56 -21.44
C SER A 221 -0.26 9.02 -22.08
N ARG A 222 0.42 8.21 -22.88
CA ARG A 222 1.54 8.73 -23.66
C ARG A 222 0.96 9.52 -24.83
N ARG A 223 0.82 10.83 -24.64
CA ARG A 223 0.79 11.78 -25.76
C ARG A 223 2.06 11.47 -26.57
N ARG A 224 1.88 11.03 -27.82
CA ARG A 224 2.99 10.91 -28.78
C ARG A 224 3.77 12.23 -28.73
N PRO A 225 5.11 12.22 -28.62
CA PRO A 225 5.88 13.44 -28.79
C PRO A 225 5.41 14.08 -30.09
N ARG A 226 4.97 15.33 -30.06
CA ARG A 226 4.71 16.06 -31.31
C ARG A 226 6.06 16.08 -32.04
N PRO A 227 6.13 15.74 -33.34
CA PRO A 227 7.35 15.99 -34.09
C PRO A 227 7.72 17.45 -33.88
N SER A 228 8.98 17.73 -33.53
CA SER A 228 9.44 19.11 -33.45
C SER A 228 9.18 19.73 -34.81
N SER A 229 8.55 20.90 -34.83
CA SER A 229 8.21 21.67 -36.04
C SER A 229 9.47 22.26 -36.71
N SER A 230 10.56 21.51 -36.72
CA SER A 230 11.88 21.88 -37.24
C SER A 230 12.33 21.03 -38.43
N GLU A 231 11.53 20.07 -38.90
CA GLU A 231 11.74 19.47 -40.22
C GLU A 231 10.68 20.02 -41.17
N ARG A 232 11.21 20.64 -42.22
CA ARG A 232 10.66 21.65 -43.12
C ARG A 232 9.77 21.05 -44.21
#